data_AF-A0A8S2JB11-F1
#
_entry.id   AF-A0A8S2JB11-F1
#
_cell.length_a   1.000
_cell.length_b   1.000
_cell.length_c   1.000
_cell.angle_alpha   90.00
_cell.angle_beta   90.00
_cell.angle_gamma   90.00
#
_symmetry.space_group_name_H-M   'P 1'
#
loop_
_entity.id
_entity.type
_entity.pdbx_description
1 polymer ?
#
loop_
_entity_poly.entity_id
_entity_poly.type
_entity_poly.pdbx_seq_one_letter_code
_entity_poly.pdbx_strand_id
1 'polypeptide(L)'
;YCWSPSLIPKPADWNSNIDVSGYFFHPQASNGTLPQDLHTFLKNGDRPLYIGFGSIDGHDRERLFKIICHALERTGRRAIVCRKLVITENYEHTSIFPIGDFSHDLLFKYVDGICHHGGAGTTAAGLRAGLPTIVIPFFGDQYFWGDVVQQSGAGPGPLPAATLTTETLVSAITIISNDQVMKRVAQDLGNRIRNENGCQAAVESFHRQLPLQRMRSDLEGTYPACFRIPNYNLQVSWPVAQVLFSHALLTQDELIPWATQELYLDNNRVSDMGTQLLAQAISTSNTNLRVLYLGSHGITYEGAYRLAEMLKTNRTLNRLYFFENNLGDHGIQLLAQALAHCDRSLSHMDLNGSTLESD
;
A
#
# COMPACT_ATOMS: atom_id res chain seq x y z
N TYR A 1 8.44 0.98 -6.69
CA TYR A 1 7.47 0.05 -7.29
C TYR A 1 7.57 -1.30 -6.63
N CYS A 2 6.41 -1.87 -6.27
CA CYS A 2 6.31 -3.05 -5.41
C CYS A 2 5.99 -4.32 -6.22
N TRP A 3 6.78 -4.59 -7.26
CA TRP A 3 6.73 -5.83 -8.04
C TRP A 3 8.09 -6.50 -8.08
N SER A 4 8.11 -7.80 -8.40
CA SER A 4 9.34 -8.57 -8.48
C SER A 4 10.27 -8.07 -9.60
N PRO A 5 11.54 -7.71 -9.31
CA PRO A 5 12.53 -7.40 -10.34
C PRO A 5 12.86 -8.61 -11.22
N SER A 6 12.63 -9.85 -10.74
CA SER A 6 12.76 -11.08 -11.55
C SER A 6 11.63 -11.28 -12.55
N LEU A 7 10.51 -10.57 -12.37
CA LEU A 7 9.37 -10.57 -13.29
C LEU A 7 9.47 -9.40 -14.27
N ILE A 8 9.61 -8.19 -13.74
CA ILE A 8 9.76 -6.96 -14.53
C ILE A 8 10.97 -6.19 -13.97
N PRO A 9 12.11 -6.19 -14.67
CA PRO A 9 13.28 -5.46 -14.23
C PRO A 9 13.02 -3.95 -14.27
N LYS A 10 13.79 -3.19 -13.50
CA LYS A 10 13.77 -1.72 -13.57
C LYS A 10 14.15 -1.28 -15.00
N PRO A 11 13.31 -0.49 -15.69
CA PRO A 11 13.67 0.09 -16.99
C PRO A 11 14.92 0.98 -16.90
N ALA A 12 15.73 0.97 -17.96
CA ALA A 12 17.02 1.67 -17.99
C ALA A 12 16.88 3.20 -18.03
N ASP A 13 15.73 3.71 -18.48
CA ASP A 13 15.39 5.13 -18.57
C ASP A 13 14.81 5.69 -17.26
N TRP A 14 14.65 4.87 -16.22
CA TRP A 14 14.17 5.32 -14.92
C TRP A 14 15.28 5.95 -14.08
N ASN A 15 14.97 7.13 -13.52
CA ASN A 15 15.87 7.85 -12.62
C ASN A 15 16.25 7.04 -11.37
N SER A 16 17.35 7.43 -10.72
CA SER A 16 17.88 6.77 -9.52
C SER A 16 16.96 6.86 -8.30
N ASN A 17 16.02 7.80 -8.27
CA ASN A 17 15.03 7.95 -7.20
C ASN A 17 13.81 7.02 -7.36
N ILE A 18 13.78 6.18 -8.40
CA ILE A 18 12.70 5.23 -8.65
C ILE A 18 13.26 3.82 -8.59
N ASP A 19 12.84 3.03 -7.61
CA ASP A 19 13.31 1.64 -7.44
C ASP A 19 12.20 0.62 -7.65
N VAL A 20 12.59 -0.58 -8.09
CA VAL A 20 11.75 -1.79 -8.10
C VAL A 20 12.20 -2.65 -6.93
N SER A 21 11.42 -2.68 -5.86
CA SER A 21 11.83 -3.29 -4.59
C SER A 21 11.57 -4.79 -4.53
N GLY A 22 10.58 -5.30 -5.24
CA GLY A 22 9.99 -6.61 -4.97
C GLY A 22 8.61 -6.48 -4.33
N TYR A 23 7.87 -7.59 -4.30
CA TYR A 23 6.57 -7.69 -3.64
C TYR A 23 6.68 -7.68 -2.12
N PHE A 24 5.63 -7.19 -1.44
CA PHE A 24 5.55 -7.17 0.03
C PHE A 24 4.60 -8.28 0.51
N PHE A 25 5.18 -9.39 0.94
CA PHE A 25 4.41 -10.52 1.45
C PHE A 25 4.37 -10.51 2.98
N HIS A 26 3.19 -10.81 3.54
CA HIS A 26 3.02 -10.89 4.99
C HIS A 26 3.53 -12.24 5.54
N PRO A 27 4.49 -12.27 6.48
CA PRO A 27 5.09 -13.53 6.96
C PRO A 27 4.11 -14.50 7.63
N GLN A 28 3.05 -13.98 8.25
CA GLN A 28 2.16 -14.78 9.11
C GLN A 28 0.95 -15.40 8.38
N ALA A 29 0.82 -15.22 7.06
CA ALA A 29 -0.31 -15.76 6.30
C ALA A 29 -0.31 -17.30 6.16
N SER A 30 0.67 -17.99 6.77
CA SER A 30 0.93 -19.43 6.65
C SER A 30 0.51 -20.29 7.85
N ASN A 31 -0.05 -19.72 8.92
CA ASN A 31 -0.39 -20.45 10.17
C ASN A 31 -1.89 -20.75 10.33
N GLY A 32 -2.52 -21.32 9.31
CA GLY A 32 -3.94 -21.71 9.35
C GLY A 32 -4.13 -23.20 9.08
N THR A 33 -5.08 -23.83 9.78
CA THR A 33 -5.54 -25.19 9.48
C THR A 33 -6.51 -25.16 8.30
N LEU A 34 -6.42 -26.16 7.42
CA LEU A 34 -7.40 -26.33 6.35
C LEU A 34 -8.75 -26.76 6.95
N PRO A 35 -9.87 -26.20 6.49
CA PRO A 35 -11.20 -26.73 6.79
C PRO A 35 -11.30 -28.22 6.45
N GLN A 36 -12.00 -28.99 7.28
CA GLN A 36 -12.06 -30.45 7.18
C GLN A 36 -12.71 -30.94 5.87
N ASP A 37 -13.70 -30.20 5.39
CA ASP A 37 -14.38 -30.40 4.11
C ASP A 37 -13.42 -30.17 2.93
N LEU A 38 -12.63 -29.09 2.97
CA LEU A 38 -11.59 -28.81 1.97
C LEU A 38 -10.52 -29.90 1.98
N HIS A 39 -10.06 -30.32 3.15
CA HIS A 39 -9.10 -31.41 3.28
C HIS A 39 -9.63 -32.72 2.67
N THR A 40 -10.92 -33.02 2.89
CA THR A 40 -11.58 -34.20 2.32
C THR A 40 -11.68 -34.11 0.79
N PHE A 41 -12.07 -32.95 0.25
CA PHE A 41 -12.11 -32.70 -1.19
C PHE A 41 -10.74 -32.89 -1.86
N LEU A 42 -9.69 -32.33 -1.25
CA LEU A 42 -8.32 -32.45 -1.73
C LEU A 42 -7.85 -33.91 -1.75
N LYS A 43 -8.18 -34.70 -0.72
CA LYS A 43 -7.79 -36.11 -0.62
C LYS A 43 -8.47 -37.01 -1.66
N ASN A 44 -9.69 -36.69 -2.06
CA ASN A 44 -10.54 -37.56 -2.90
C ASN A 44 -10.33 -37.35 -4.43
N GLY A 45 -9.13 -36.94 -4.87
CA GLY A 45 -8.78 -36.87 -6.29
C GLY A 45 -7.59 -35.97 -6.62
N ASP A 46 -7.41 -35.64 -7.89
CA ASP A 46 -6.26 -34.89 -8.38
C ASP A 46 -6.22 -33.42 -7.95
N ARG A 47 -5.04 -32.85 -7.74
CA ARG A 47 -4.87 -31.44 -7.35
C ARG A 47 -5.77 -30.52 -8.20
N PRO A 48 -6.65 -29.71 -7.59
CA PRO A 48 -7.58 -28.86 -8.31
C PRO A 48 -6.90 -27.58 -8.81
N LEU A 49 -7.56 -26.85 -9.71
CA LEU A 49 -7.25 -25.45 -10.01
C LEU A 49 -7.84 -24.53 -8.94
N TYR A 50 -7.25 -23.36 -8.71
CA TYR A 50 -7.93 -22.27 -8.01
C TYR A 50 -8.60 -21.32 -9.02
N ILE A 51 -9.85 -20.92 -8.78
CA ILE A 51 -10.55 -19.93 -9.62
C ILE A 51 -11.16 -18.82 -8.75
N GLY A 52 -10.75 -17.58 -8.95
CA GLY A 52 -11.26 -16.44 -8.17
C GLY A 52 -11.06 -15.08 -8.83
N PHE A 53 -12.14 -14.30 -8.95
CA PHE A 53 -12.13 -13.00 -9.65
C PHE A 53 -12.28 -11.79 -8.71
N GLY A 54 -12.20 -12.00 -7.39
CA GLY A 54 -12.45 -10.92 -6.43
C GLY A 54 -13.90 -10.45 -6.46
N SER A 55 -14.12 -9.17 -6.19
CA SER A 55 -15.45 -8.55 -6.29
C SER A 55 -15.73 -8.19 -7.76
N ILE A 56 -16.64 -8.92 -8.39
CA ILE A 56 -17.14 -8.65 -9.75
C ILE A 56 -18.63 -8.32 -9.71
N ASP A 57 -19.12 -7.59 -10.73
CA ASP A 57 -20.52 -7.24 -10.86
C ASP A 57 -21.43 -8.48 -11.04
N GLY A 58 -22.67 -8.38 -10.54
CA GLY A 58 -23.60 -9.51 -10.46
C GLY A 58 -23.98 -10.12 -11.81
N HIS A 59 -24.04 -9.33 -12.89
CA HIS A 59 -24.45 -9.80 -14.22
C HIS A 59 -23.38 -10.64 -14.92
N ASP A 60 -22.10 -10.27 -14.81
CA ASP A 60 -21.01 -11.05 -15.40
C ASP A 60 -20.77 -12.38 -14.68
N ARG A 61 -21.07 -12.41 -13.38
CA ARG A 61 -20.89 -13.58 -12.53
C ARG A 61 -21.64 -14.82 -13.04
N GLU A 62 -22.88 -14.68 -13.50
CA GLU A 62 -23.68 -15.82 -14.00
C GLU A 62 -23.12 -16.44 -15.26
N ARG A 63 -22.77 -15.57 -16.21
CA ARG A 63 -22.12 -15.99 -17.46
C ARG A 63 -20.80 -16.69 -17.17
N LEU A 64 -19.95 -16.08 -16.33
CA LEU A 64 -18.63 -16.63 -16.00
C LEU A 64 -18.71 -17.96 -15.26
N PHE A 65 -19.61 -18.09 -14.29
CA PHE A 65 -19.79 -19.34 -13.56
C PHE A 65 -20.22 -20.47 -14.50
N LYS A 66 -21.16 -20.22 -15.42
CA LYS A 66 -21.56 -21.20 -16.46
C LYS A 66 -20.36 -21.59 -17.35
N ILE A 67 -19.56 -20.63 -17.78
CA ILE A 67 -18.36 -20.90 -18.60
C ILE A 67 -17.37 -21.79 -17.83
N ILE A 68 -17.14 -21.50 -16.55
CA ILE A 68 -16.25 -22.27 -15.68
C ILE A 68 -16.74 -23.71 -15.55
N CYS A 69 -18.02 -23.94 -15.23
CA CYS A 69 -18.56 -25.28 -15.06
C CYS A 69 -18.37 -26.12 -16.33
N HIS A 70 -18.80 -25.61 -17.49
CA HIS A 70 -18.63 -26.33 -18.76
C HIS A 70 -17.16 -26.56 -19.11
N ALA A 71 -16.26 -25.62 -18.78
CA ALA A 71 -14.84 -25.80 -19.04
C ALA A 71 -14.22 -26.90 -18.16
N LEU A 72 -14.61 -26.97 -16.88
CA LEU A 72 -14.16 -28.01 -15.96
C LEU A 72 -14.70 -29.38 -16.35
N GLU A 73 -15.98 -29.48 -16.72
CA GLU A 73 -16.59 -30.71 -17.24
C GLU A 73 -15.84 -31.23 -18.47
N ARG A 74 -15.57 -30.36 -19.45
CA ARG A 74 -14.87 -30.74 -20.69
C ARG A 74 -13.40 -31.10 -20.50
N THR A 75 -12.75 -30.54 -19.49
CA THR A 75 -11.33 -30.80 -19.19
C THR A 75 -11.15 -31.92 -18.16
N GLY A 76 -12.23 -32.36 -17.50
CA GLY A 76 -12.18 -33.32 -16.40
C GLY A 76 -11.44 -32.78 -15.16
N ARG A 77 -11.23 -31.46 -15.07
CA ARG A 77 -10.46 -30.84 -13.99
C ARG A 77 -11.36 -30.52 -12.81
N ARG A 78 -10.78 -30.60 -11.62
CA ARG A 78 -11.41 -30.15 -10.38
C ARG A 78 -10.99 -28.71 -10.09
N ALA A 79 -11.82 -27.94 -9.40
CA ALA A 79 -11.51 -26.57 -9.03
C ALA A 79 -11.97 -26.22 -7.61
N ILE A 80 -11.18 -25.39 -6.94
CA ILE A 80 -11.58 -24.63 -5.76
C ILE A 80 -12.00 -23.25 -6.26
N VAL A 81 -13.26 -22.89 -6.06
CA VAL A 81 -13.86 -21.66 -6.62
C VAL A 81 -14.21 -20.72 -5.48
N CYS A 82 -13.89 -19.43 -5.62
CA CYS A 82 -14.29 -18.42 -4.66
C CYS A 82 -15.82 -18.38 -4.51
N ARG A 83 -16.34 -18.47 -3.29
CA ARG A 83 -17.77 -18.59 -2.98
C ARG A 83 -18.60 -17.44 -3.53
N LYS A 84 -18.02 -16.24 -3.63
CA LYS A 84 -18.67 -15.05 -4.20
C LYS A 84 -19.07 -15.26 -5.68
N LEU A 85 -18.41 -16.17 -6.40
CA LEU A 85 -18.71 -16.53 -7.80
C LEU A 85 -19.81 -17.58 -7.94
N VAL A 86 -20.11 -18.34 -6.89
CA VAL A 86 -21.11 -19.42 -6.93
C VAL A 86 -22.49 -18.81 -6.72
N ILE A 87 -23.40 -19.06 -7.66
CA ILE A 87 -24.71 -18.37 -7.72
C ILE A 87 -25.87 -19.24 -7.27
N THR A 88 -25.74 -20.56 -7.37
CA THR A 88 -26.81 -21.50 -7.06
C THR A 88 -26.49 -22.30 -5.80
N GLU A 89 -27.40 -22.24 -4.83
CA GLU A 89 -27.36 -23.08 -3.62
C GLU A 89 -27.57 -24.58 -3.93
N ASN A 90 -28.10 -24.91 -5.12
CA ASN A 90 -28.46 -26.28 -5.56
C ASN A 90 -27.51 -26.88 -6.62
N TYR A 91 -26.24 -26.47 -6.71
CA TYR A 91 -25.32 -27.02 -7.71
C TYR A 91 -24.39 -28.10 -7.12
N GLU A 92 -24.81 -29.36 -7.17
CA GLU A 92 -24.00 -30.52 -6.77
C GLU A 92 -23.00 -30.91 -7.88
N HIS A 93 -21.97 -30.09 -8.10
CA HIS A 93 -20.85 -30.49 -8.95
C HIS A 93 -19.72 -31.05 -8.09
N THR A 94 -19.51 -32.37 -8.15
CA THR A 94 -18.48 -33.09 -7.37
C THR A 94 -17.06 -32.60 -7.61
N SER A 95 -16.81 -31.91 -8.73
CA SER A 95 -15.49 -31.37 -9.08
C SER A 95 -15.26 -29.92 -8.65
N ILE A 96 -16.25 -29.24 -8.06
CA ILE A 96 -16.13 -27.85 -7.60
C ILE A 96 -16.24 -27.79 -6.08
N PHE A 97 -15.27 -27.14 -5.43
CA PHE A 97 -15.30 -26.86 -4.01
C PHE A 97 -15.41 -25.34 -3.75
N PRO A 98 -16.52 -24.84 -3.20
CA PRO A 98 -16.71 -23.42 -2.93
C PRO A 98 -16.00 -22.97 -1.64
N ILE A 99 -15.01 -22.09 -1.76
CA ILE A 99 -14.26 -21.56 -0.62
C ILE A 99 -14.57 -20.07 -0.36
N GLY A 100 -14.79 -19.70 0.89
CA GLY A 100 -14.92 -18.30 1.30
C GLY A 100 -13.60 -17.54 1.23
N ASP A 101 -13.52 -16.42 1.96
CA ASP A 101 -12.27 -15.69 2.10
C ASP A 101 -11.25 -16.58 2.86
N PHE A 102 -10.16 -16.94 2.17
CA PHE A 102 -9.14 -17.86 2.68
C PHE A 102 -7.75 -17.44 2.18
N SER A 103 -6.71 -17.74 2.96
CA SER A 103 -5.33 -17.35 2.65
C SER A 103 -4.85 -18.03 1.35
N HIS A 104 -4.47 -17.23 0.35
CA HIS A 104 -3.85 -17.73 -0.88
C HIS A 104 -2.51 -18.42 -0.59
N ASP A 105 -1.72 -17.90 0.36
CA ASP A 105 -0.44 -18.49 0.77
C ASP A 105 -0.60 -19.93 1.29
N LEU A 106 -1.73 -20.26 1.92
CA LEU A 106 -2.05 -21.62 2.36
C LEU A 106 -2.65 -22.45 1.21
N LEU A 107 -3.64 -21.89 0.52
CA LEU A 107 -4.42 -22.61 -0.49
C LEU A 107 -3.57 -23.04 -1.68
N PHE A 108 -2.68 -22.17 -2.15
CA PHE A 108 -1.92 -22.37 -3.39
C PHE A 108 -0.91 -23.52 -3.26
N LYS A 109 -0.60 -23.98 -2.04
CA LYS A 109 0.19 -25.20 -1.80
C LYS A 109 -0.50 -26.48 -2.31
N TYR A 110 -1.82 -26.45 -2.47
CA TYR A 110 -2.65 -27.63 -2.77
C TYR A 110 -3.26 -27.64 -4.17
N VAL A 111 -3.08 -26.57 -4.95
CA VAL A 111 -3.60 -26.45 -6.33
C VAL A 111 -2.50 -26.67 -7.36
N ASP A 112 -2.84 -26.91 -8.62
CA ASP A 112 -1.86 -27.13 -9.70
C ASP A 112 -1.80 -26.01 -10.75
N GLY A 113 -2.67 -25.01 -10.62
CA GLY A 113 -2.71 -23.81 -11.42
C GLY A 113 -3.76 -22.86 -10.86
N ILE A 114 -3.71 -21.60 -11.28
CA ILE A 114 -4.67 -20.59 -10.85
C ILE A 114 -5.31 -19.89 -12.05
N CYS A 115 -6.56 -19.47 -11.87
CA CYS A 115 -7.31 -18.64 -12.81
C CYS A 115 -7.91 -17.47 -12.03
N HIS A 116 -7.52 -16.23 -12.36
CA HIS A 116 -7.97 -15.07 -11.63
C HIS A 116 -8.08 -13.83 -12.51
N HIS A 117 -8.56 -12.74 -11.92
CA HIS A 117 -8.89 -11.51 -12.63
C HIS A 117 -7.68 -10.65 -13.04
N GLY A 118 -6.45 -11.03 -12.71
CA GLY A 118 -5.25 -10.23 -12.98
C GLY A 118 -4.90 -9.14 -11.95
N GLY A 119 -5.55 -9.07 -10.79
CA GLY A 119 -5.17 -8.10 -9.76
C GLY A 119 -3.75 -8.32 -9.22
N ALA A 120 -2.98 -7.24 -9.06
CA ALA A 120 -1.54 -7.27 -8.74
C ALA A 120 -1.18 -8.22 -7.58
N GLY A 121 -1.94 -8.20 -6.48
CA GLY A 121 -1.69 -9.05 -5.32
C GLY A 121 -1.94 -10.55 -5.58
N THR A 122 -3.00 -10.89 -6.31
CA THR A 122 -3.29 -12.30 -6.66
C THR A 122 -2.31 -12.83 -7.70
N THR A 123 -1.94 -12.00 -8.69
CA THR A 123 -0.86 -12.31 -9.65
C THR A 123 0.44 -12.62 -8.89
N ALA A 124 0.83 -11.74 -7.96
CA ALA A 124 2.01 -11.91 -7.13
C ALA A 124 1.97 -13.21 -6.31
N ALA A 125 0.83 -13.52 -5.69
CA ALA A 125 0.66 -14.75 -4.90
C ALA A 125 0.78 -16.01 -5.78
N GLY A 126 0.19 -16.01 -6.96
CA GLY A 126 0.27 -17.13 -7.92
C GLY A 126 1.67 -17.40 -8.42
N LEU A 127 2.34 -16.33 -8.89
CA LEU A 127 3.71 -16.41 -9.36
C LEU A 127 4.66 -16.78 -8.23
N ARG A 128 4.49 -16.22 -7.03
CA ARG A 128 5.27 -16.61 -5.83
C ARG A 128 5.05 -18.07 -5.47
N ALA A 129 3.86 -18.64 -5.64
CA ALA A 129 3.60 -20.06 -5.42
C ALA A 129 4.27 -20.95 -6.50
N GLY A 130 4.66 -20.36 -7.63
CA GLY A 130 5.27 -21.06 -8.76
C GLY A 130 4.24 -21.82 -9.58
N LEU A 131 3.02 -21.30 -9.66
CA LEU A 131 1.89 -21.93 -10.33
C LEU A 131 1.66 -21.31 -11.72
N PRO A 132 1.38 -22.13 -12.75
CA PRO A 132 0.83 -21.63 -14.00
C PRO A 132 -0.43 -20.80 -13.76
N THR A 133 -0.49 -19.62 -14.40
CA THR A 133 -1.48 -18.59 -14.06
C THR A 133 -2.28 -18.17 -15.29
N ILE A 134 -3.59 -18.41 -15.28
CA ILE A 134 -4.55 -17.89 -16.28
C ILE A 134 -5.09 -16.55 -15.76
N VAL A 135 -5.04 -15.52 -16.62
CA VAL A 135 -5.54 -14.18 -16.29
C VAL A 135 -6.76 -13.86 -17.14
N ILE A 136 -7.88 -13.55 -16.48
CA ILE A 136 -9.14 -13.12 -17.09
C ILE A 136 -9.38 -11.66 -16.69
N PRO A 137 -8.83 -10.68 -17.43
CA PRO A 137 -8.95 -9.28 -17.04
C PRO A 137 -10.35 -8.72 -17.32
N PHE A 138 -10.80 -7.84 -16.44
CA PHE A 138 -12.03 -7.06 -16.55
C PHE A 138 -11.71 -5.61 -16.91
N PHE A 139 -10.78 -4.97 -16.18
CA PHE A 139 -10.46 -3.55 -16.34
C PHE A 139 -9.04 -3.19 -15.85
N GLY A 140 -8.56 -2.00 -16.22
CA GLY A 140 -7.39 -1.37 -15.61
C GLY A 140 -6.09 -2.17 -15.76
N ASP A 141 -5.33 -2.24 -14.66
CA ASP A 141 -4.01 -2.89 -14.60
C ASP A 141 -4.04 -4.42 -14.78
N GLN A 142 -5.23 -5.02 -14.74
CA GLN A 142 -5.41 -6.46 -14.90
C GLN A 142 -4.94 -6.97 -16.27
N TYR A 143 -5.14 -6.17 -17.34
CA TYR A 143 -4.65 -6.49 -18.68
C TYR A 143 -3.13 -6.52 -18.71
N PHE A 144 -2.50 -5.50 -18.11
CA PHE A 144 -1.04 -5.41 -17.99
C PHE A 144 -0.47 -6.64 -17.27
N TRP A 145 -1.06 -7.07 -16.15
CA TRP A 145 -0.58 -8.26 -15.45
C TRP A 145 -0.78 -9.55 -16.25
N GLY A 146 -1.86 -9.64 -17.04
CA GLY A 146 -2.06 -10.74 -17.99
C GLY A 146 -0.95 -10.82 -19.04
N ASP A 147 -0.60 -9.70 -19.65
CA ASP A 147 0.50 -9.61 -20.61
C ASP A 147 1.84 -9.96 -19.98
N VAL A 148 2.11 -9.48 -18.76
CA VAL A 148 3.33 -9.80 -18.00
C VAL A 148 3.44 -11.29 -17.71
N VAL A 149 2.34 -11.93 -17.30
CA VAL A 149 2.30 -13.39 -17.05
C VAL A 149 2.62 -14.15 -18.34
N GLN A 150 2.00 -13.78 -19.46
CA GLN A 150 2.28 -14.40 -20.75
C GLN A 150 3.73 -14.21 -21.18
N GLN A 151 4.25 -12.98 -21.13
CA GLN A 151 5.61 -12.64 -21.54
C GLN A 151 6.66 -13.35 -20.68
N SER A 152 6.36 -13.58 -19.40
CA SER A 152 7.22 -14.36 -18.50
C SER A 152 7.23 -15.86 -18.80
N GLY A 153 6.27 -16.36 -19.60
CA GLY A 153 6.07 -17.78 -19.87
C GLY A 153 5.42 -18.56 -18.72
N ALA A 154 4.95 -17.89 -17.66
CA ALA A 154 4.31 -18.52 -16.51
C ALA A 154 2.79 -18.74 -16.69
N GLY A 155 2.24 -18.41 -17.85
CA GLY A 155 0.83 -18.61 -18.17
C GLY A 155 0.51 -18.38 -19.64
N PRO A 156 -0.69 -18.76 -20.09
CA PRO A 156 -1.18 -18.42 -21.43
C PRO A 156 -1.47 -16.91 -21.54
N GLY A 157 -1.75 -16.46 -22.77
CA GLY A 157 -2.20 -15.08 -23.00
C GLY A 157 -3.49 -14.73 -22.24
N PRO A 158 -3.69 -13.44 -21.90
CA PRO A 158 -4.87 -13.01 -21.17
C PRO A 158 -6.14 -13.35 -21.95
N LEU A 159 -7.20 -13.69 -21.21
CA LEU A 159 -8.52 -14.00 -21.76
C LEU A 159 -9.53 -12.94 -21.29
N PRO A 160 -9.69 -11.81 -22.00
CA PRO A 160 -10.57 -10.72 -21.56
C PRO A 160 -11.99 -11.22 -21.26
N ALA A 161 -12.53 -10.82 -20.11
CA ALA A 161 -13.84 -11.30 -19.62
C ALA A 161 -14.97 -11.04 -20.64
N ALA A 162 -14.92 -9.89 -21.33
CA ALA A 162 -15.91 -9.49 -22.33
C ALA A 162 -16.04 -10.52 -23.48
N THR A 163 -14.92 -11.06 -23.95
CA THR A 163 -14.83 -12.00 -25.08
C THR A 163 -14.61 -13.44 -24.66
N LEU A 164 -14.64 -13.74 -23.35
CA LEU A 164 -14.41 -15.08 -22.83
C LEU A 164 -15.49 -16.05 -23.32
N THR A 165 -15.05 -17.24 -23.74
CA THR A 165 -15.91 -18.36 -24.12
C THR A 165 -15.46 -19.64 -23.40
N THR A 166 -16.31 -20.66 -23.41
CA THR A 166 -15.94 -21.98 -22.88
C THR A 166 -14.73 -22.56 -23.61
N GLU A 167 -14.66 -22.41 -24.94
CA GLU A 167 -13.57 -22.94 -25.77
C GLU A 167 -12.23 -22.30 -25.42
N THR A 168 -12.19 -20.98 -25.24
CA THR A 168 -10.96 -20.27 -24.89
C THR A 168 -10.49 -20.64 -23.48
N LEU A 169 -11.41 -20.79 -22.51
CA LEU A 169 -11.06 -21.26 -21.17
C LEU A 169 -10.60 -22.73 -21.15
N VAL A 170 -11.27 -23.62 -21.88
CA VAL A 170 -10.87 -25.04 -22.03
C VAL A 170 -9.46 -25.15 -22.60
N SER A 171 -9.16 -24.35 -23.63
CA SER A 171 -7.83 -24.31 -24.24
C SER A 171 -6.77 -23.87 -23.22
N ALA A 172 -7.02 -22.78 -22.49
CA ALA A 172 -6.09 -22.29 -21.46
C ALA A 172 -5.88 -23.29 -20.32
N ILE A 173 -6.95 -23.93 -19.82
CA ILE A 173 -6.86 -24.98 -18.79
C ILE A 173 -6.02 -26.16 -19.29
N THR A 174 -6.21 -26.55 -20.54
CA THR A 174 -5.47 -27.66 -21.17
C THR A 174 -3.98 -27.30 -21.30
N ILE A 175 -3.66 -26.07 -21.71
CA ILE A 175 -2.27 -25.56 -21.80
C ILE A 175 -1.59 -25.64 -20.43
N ILE A 176 -2.17 -25.02 -19.39
CA ILE A 176 -1.54 -25.01 -18.06
C ILE A 176 -1.42 -26.41 -17.44
N SER A 177 -2.28 -27.35 -17.86
CA SER A 177 -2.25 -28.73 -17.36
C SER A 177 -1.13 -29.55 -18.01
N ASN A 178 -0.88 -29.35 -19.30
CA ASN A 178 -0.03 -30.22 -20.10
C ASN A 178 1.36 -29.65 -20.40
N ASP A 179 1.52 -28.33 -20.41
CA ASP A 179 2.79 -27.67 -20.73
C ASP A 179 3.79 -27.77 -19.57
N GLN A 180 4.71 -28.73 -19.69
CA GLN A 180 5.77 -28.95 -18.70
C GLN A 180 6.81 -27.82 -18.68
N VAL A 181 6.99 -27.11 -19.78
CA VAL A 181 7.92 -25.98 -19.86
C VAL A 181 7.34 -24.81 -19.07
N MET A 182 6.07 -24.47 -19.30
CA MET A 182 5.35 -23.44 -18.53
C MET A 182 5.35 -23.73 -17.03
N LYS A 183 5.11 -24.99 -16.63
CA LYS A 183 5.19 -25.41 -15.22
C LYS A 183 6.58 -25.17 -14.62
N ARG A 184 7.65 -25.52 -15.34
CA ARG A 184 9.03 -25.27 -14.87
C ARG A 184 9.35 -23.78 -14.79
N VAL A 185 8.97 -23.00 -15.81
CA VAL A 185 9.16 -21.54 -15.83
C VAL A 185 8.44 -20.88 -14.66
N ALA A 186 7.19 -21.26 -14.40
CA ALA A 186 6.43 -20.78 -13.24
C ALA A 186 7.13 -21.15 -11.93
N GLN A 187 7.60 -22.40 -11.78
CA GLN A 187 8.35 -22.83 -10.58
C GLN A 187 9.64 -22.04 -10.37
N ASP A 188 10.44 -21.84 -11.41
CA ASP A 188 11.70 -21.10 -11.36
C ASP A 188 11.47 -19.62 -11.02
N LEU A 189 10.46 -19.01 -11.64
CA LEU A 189 10.05 -17.65 -11.30
C LEU A 189 9.58 -17.55 -9.85
N GLY A 190 8.78 -18.51 -9.38
CA GLY A 190 8.35 -18.57 -7.97
C GLY A 190 9.53 -18.75 -7.01
N ASN A 191 10.55 -19.53 -7.37
CA ASN A 191 11.80 -19.64 -6.61
C ASN A 191 12.51 -18.29 -6.50
N ARG A 192 12.65 -17.56 -7.62
CA ARG A 192 13.26 -16.22 -7.61
C ARG A 192 12.48 -15.25 -6.73
N ILE A 193 11.15 -15.18 -6.88
CA ILE A 193 10.29 -14.30 -6.09
C ILE A 193 10.37 -14.62 -4.59
N ARG A 194 10.43 -15.91 -4.21
CA ARG A 194 10.56 -16.32 -2.80
C ARG A 194 11.93 -15.96 -2.19
N ASN A 195 12.96 -15.84 -3.01
CA ASN A 195 14.30 -15.43 -2.58
C ASN A 195 14.49 -13.90 -2.55
N GLU A 196 13.50 -13.13 -3.00
CA GLU A 196 13.50 -11.67 -2.88
C GLU A 196 13.02 -11.22 -1.50
N ASN A 197 13.59 -10.14 -0.98
CA ASN A 197 13.10 -9.45 0.22
C ASN A 197 12.62 -8.04 -0.12
N GLY A 198 11.39 -7.95 -0.63
CA GLY A 198 10.82 -6.69 -1.09
C GLY A 198 10.75 -5.62 0.00
N CYS A 199 10.37 -6.01 1.21
CA CYS A 199 10.28 -5.08 2.35
C CYS A 199 11.65 -4.49 2.71
N GLN A 200 12.69 -5.33 2.80
CA GLN A 200 14.04 -4.86 3.06
C GLN A 200 14.55 -3.95 1.93
N ALA A 201 14.39 -4.34 0.68
CA ALA A 201 14.82 -3.54 -0.46
C ALA A 201 14.10 -2.17 -0.53
N ALA A 202 12.83 -2.11 -0.13
CA ALA A 202 12.07 -0.87 -0.01
C ALA A 202 12.60 0.03 1.11
N VAL A 203 12.92 -0.54 2.27
CA VAL A 203 13.55 0.19 3.39
C VAL A 203 14.92 0.74 3.00
N GLU A 204 15.73 -0.07 2.32
CA GLU A 204 17.03 0.36 1.80
C GLU A 204 16.89 1.47 0.76
N SER A 205 15.91 1.35 -0.14
CA SER A 205 15.55 2.39 -1.12
C SER A 205 15.19 3.71 -0.44
N PHE A 206 14.30 3.65 0.56
CA PHE A 206 13.95 4.81 1.38
C PHE A 206 15.19 5.44 2.02
N HIS A 207 16.06 4.64 2.66
CA HIS A 207 17.27 5.17 3.30
C HIS A 207 18.29 5.76 2.32
N ARG A 208 18.42 5.21 1.09
CA ARG A 208 19.28 5.80 0.04
C ARG A 208 18.82 7.19 -0.39
N GLN A 209 17.51 7.45 -0.30
CA GLN A 209 16.91 8.72 -0.73
C GLN A 209 16.90 9.78 0.38
N LEU A 210 17.20 9.40 1.63
CA LEU A 210 17.36 10.36 2.70
C LEU A 210 18.63 11.20 2.49
N PRO A 211 18.57 12.53 2.65
CA PRO A 211 19.75 13.38 2.59
C PRO A 211 20.57 13.24 3.89
N LEU A 212 21.14 12.06 4.14
CA LEU A 212 21.76 11.69 5.42
C LEU A 212 22.84 12.69 5.88
N GLN A 213 23.60 13.26 4.96
CA GLN A 213 24.59 14.31 5.27
C GLN A 213 23.94 15.57 5.85
N ARG A 214 22.74 15.94 5.39
CA ARG A 214 21.98 17.07 5.93
C ARG A 214 21.24 16.73 7.22
N MET A 215 21.13 15.45 7.57
CA MET A 215 20.39 14.98 8.74
C MET A 215 21.28 14.63 9.93
N ARG A 216 22.58 14.37 9.74
CA ARG A 216 23.50 13.86 10.77
C ARG A 216 24.34 14.96 11.40
N SER A 217 24.75 14.76 12.64
CA SER A 217 25.68 15.66 13.34
C SER A 217 27.07 15.62 12.69
N ASP A 218 27.68 16.79 12.48
CA ASP A 218 28.99 16.96 11.84
C ASP A 218 30.14 16.40 12.68
N LEU A 219 30.01 16.49 14.01
CA LEU A 219 31.04 16.04 14.95
C LEU A 219 30.89 14.57 15.36
N GLU A 220 29.70 13.99 15.18
CA GLU A 220 29.41 12.58 15.48
C GLU A 220 28.23 12.09 14.62
N GLY A 221 28.55 11.51 13.47
CA GLY A 221 27.57 11.19 12.42
C GLY A 221 26.60 10.06 12.75
N THR A 222 26.74 9.36 13.89
CA THR A 222 25.78 8.35 14.35
C THR A 222 24.46 8.95 14.85
N TYR A 223 24.47 10.22 15.27
CA TYR A 223 23.28 10.91 15.77
C TYR A 223 22.71 11.90 14.74
N PRO A 224 21.37 12.08 14.71
CA PRO A 224 20.78 13.14 13.92
C PRO A 224 21.18 14.52 14.47
N ALA A 225 21.41 15.48 13.58
CA ALA A 225 21.58 16.87 13.94
C ALA A 225 20.26 17.42 14.50
N CYS A 226 20.35 18.07 15.66
CA CYS A 226 19.22 18.69 16.34
C CYS A 226 19.42 20.20 16.48
N PHE A 227 20.65 20.69 16.34
CA PHE A 227 20.99 22.10 16.48
C PHE A 227 22.02 22.52 15.44
N ARG A 228 22.04 23.81 15.13
CA ARG A 228 23.05 24.50 14.36
C ARG A 228 23.83 25.41 15.29
N ILE A 229 25.15 25.47 15.10
CA ILE A 229 26.05 26.41 15.78
C ILE A 229 26.56 27.36 14.69
N PRO A 230 25.91 28.54 14.50
CA PRO A 230 26.18 29.43 13.37
C PRO A 230 27.63 29.89 13.30
N ASN A 231 28.23 30.19 14.46
CA ASN A 231 29.60 30.70 14.57
C ASN A 231 30.65 29.76 13.96
N TYR A 232 30.38 28.46 13.96
CA TYR A 232 31.27 27.43 13.41
C TYR A 232 30.71 26.80 12.12
N ASN A 233 29.52 27.24 11.69
CA ASN A 233 28.75 26.60 10.61
C ASN A 233 28.63 25.07 10.79
N LEU A 234 28.40 24.63 12.03
CA LEU A 234 28.24 23.21 12.37
C LEU A 234 26.77 22.88 12.63
N GLN A 235 26.37 21.65 12.33
CA GLN A 235 25.16 21.03 12.83
C GLN A 235 25.51 19.89 13.80
N VAL A 236 24.93 19.89 14.99
CA VAL A 236 25.28 18.96 16.06
C VAL A 236 24.04 18.28 16.63
N SER A 237 24.24 17.07 17.14
CA SER A 237 23.22 16.33 17.87
C SER A 237 23.12 16.82 19.32
N TRP A 238 22.06 16.43 20.02
CA TRP A 238 21.94 16.73 21.45
C TRP A 238 23.08 16.15 22.31
N PRO A 239 23.52 14.88 22.14
CA PRO A 239 24.66 14.36 22.90
C PRO A 239 25.95 15.16 22.68
N VAL A 240 26.22 15.58 21.43
CA VAL A 240 27.39 16.41 21.12
C VAL A 240 27.28 17.77 21.80
N ALA A 241 26.12 18.44 21.72
CA ALA A 241 25.89 19.71 22.39
C ALA A 241 26.11 19.62 23.91
N GLN A 242 25.65 18.53 24.54
CA GLN A 242 25.83 18.31 25.97
C GLN A 242 27.30 18.20 26.38
N VAL A 243 28.13 17.53 25.58
CA VAL A 243 29.58 17.44 25.80
C VAL A 243 30.25 18.82 25.64
N LEU A 244 29.85 19.58 24.62
CA LEU A 244 30.38 20.95 24.42
C LEU A 244 30.03 21.86 25.61
N PHE A 245 28.82 21.75 26.16
CA PHE A 245 28.41 22.46 27.36
C PHE A 245 29.21 22.05 28.59
N SER A 246 29.41 20.75 28.83
CA SER A 246 30.15 20.27 30.01
C SER A 246 31.60 20.71 30.03
N HIS A 247 32.18 21.00 28.86
CA HIS A 247 33.53 21.54 28.71
C HIS A 247 33.57 23.06 28.54
N ALA A 248 32.44 23.76 28.71
CA ALA A 248 32.32 25.21 28.51
C ALA A 248 32.83 25.70 27.13
N LEU A 249 32.75 24.83 26.10
CA LEU A 249 33.12 25.15 24.72
C LEU A 249 31.97 25.79 23.93
N LEU A 250 30.76 25.78 24.51
CA LEU A 250 29.53 26.32 23.93
C LEU A 250 28.60 26.74 25.07
N THR A 251 27.74 27.73 24.82
CA THR A 251 26.62 28.11 25.69
C THR A 251 25.28 27.86 25.00
N GLN A 252 24.19 27.73 25.77
CA GLN A 252 22.88 27.38 25.22
C GLN A 252 22.35 28.40 24.20
N ASP A 253 22.68 29.68 24.39
CA ASP A 253 22.26 30.78 23.51
C ASP A 253 22.94 30.74 22.13
N GLU A 254 24.01 29.97 21.98
CA GLU A 254 24.71 29.76 20.71
C GLU A 254 24.11 28.62 19.86
N LEU A 255 23.14 27.87 20.41
CA LEU A 255 22.42 26.84 19.67
C LEU A 255 21.17 27.39 19.00
N ILE A 256 21.04 27.12 17.70
CA ILE A 256 19.78 27.27 16.97
C ILE A 256 19.21 25.87 16.74
N PRO A 257 18.08 25.47 17.33
CA PRO A 257 17.45 24.19 17.03
C PRO A 257 17.18 24.03 15.52
N TRP A 258 17.44 22.85 14.96
CA TRP A 258 16.90 22.42 13.68
C TRP A 258 15.40 22.19 13.86
N ALA A 259 14.68 23.30 13.92
CA ALA A 259 13.23 23.26 14.06
C ALA A 259 12.61 23.25 12.67
N THR A 260 11.77 22.26 12.44
CA THR A 260 10.99 22.10 11.21
C THR A 260 10.25 23.41 10.90
N GLN A 261 10.58 24.05 9.77
CA GLN A 261 9.90 25.25 9.30
C GLN A 261 8.65 24.92 8.49
N GLU A 262 8.65 23.78 7.82
CA GLU A 262 7.53 23.34 6.98
C GLU A 262 7.20 21.89 7.32
N LEU A 263 5.95 21.65 7.72
CA LEU A 263 5.46 20.33 8.12
C LEU A 263 4.33 19.92 7.19
N TYR A 264 4.59 18.87 6.40
CA TYR A 264 3.65 18.32 5.44
C TYR A 264 3.01 17.06 6.02
N LEU A 265 1.73 17.15 6.40
CA LEU A 265 1.00 16.02 6.97
C LEU A 265 -0.21 15.60 6.14
N ASP A 266 -0.50 16.21 4.99
CA ASP A 266 -1.67 15.86 4.17
C ASP A 266 -1.82 14.35 3.96
N ASN A 267 -3.07 13.87 4.06
CA ASN A 267 -3.43 12.46 3.85
C ASN A 267 -2.81 11.45 4.84
N ASN A 268 -2.36 11.88 6.04
CA ASN A 268 -1.80 10.99 7.07
C ASN A 268 -2.81 10.53 8.13
N ARG A 269 -4.12 10.72 7.89
CA ARG A 269 -5.22 10.36 8.82
C ARG A 269 -5.07 10.93 10.24
N VAL A 270 -4.56 12.15 10.37
CA VAL A 270 -4.53 12.91 11.62
C VAL A 270 -5.96 13.18 12.10
N SER A 271 -6.36 12.59 13.23
CA SER A 271 -7.68 12.83 13.83
C SER A 271 -7.75 14.16 14.60
N ASP A 272 -8.92 14.52 15.14
CA ASP A 272 -9.07 15.66 16.06
C ASP A 272 -8.13 15.57 17.27
N MET A 273 -7.96 14.36 17.82
CA MET A 273 -6.99 14.11 18.90
C MET A 273 -5.54 14.30 18.42
N GLY A 274 -5.21 13.83 17.21
CA GLY A 274 -3.90 14.09 16.61
C GLY A 274 -3.65 15.58 16.41
N THR A 275 -4.68 16.32 15.98
CA THR A 275 -4.67 17.77 15.81
C THR A 275 -4.46 18.49 17.14
N GLN A 276 -5.09 18.03 18.22
CA GLN A 276 -4.86 18.54 19.57
C GLN A 276 -3.41 18.37 20.02
N LEU A 277 -2.84 17.17 19.88
CA LEU A 277 -1.46 16.89 20.26
C LEU A 277 -0.48 17.73 19.45
N LEU A 278 -0.75 17.90 18.16
CA LEU A 278 0.05 18.74 17.28
C LEU A 278 -0.03 20.22 17.68
N ALA A 279 -1.24 20.74 17.95
CA ALA A 279 -1.45 22.10 18.41
C ALA A 279 -0.69 22.36 19.73
N GLN A 280 -0.74 21.42 20.67
CA GLN A 280 0.00 21.50 21.92
C GLN A 280 1.52 21.48 21.70
N ALA A 281 2.03 20.60 20.84
CA ALA A 281 3.45 20.52 20.52
C ALA A 281 3.96 21.82 19.87
N ILE A 282 3.17 22.41 18.97
CA ILE A 282 3.48 23.70 18.34
C ILE A 282 3.52 24.81 19.39
N SER A 283 2.52 24.90 20.28
CA SER A 283 2.47 25.94 21.31
C SER A 283 3.59 25.83 22.34
N THR A 284 4.04 24.62 22.68
CA THR A 284 4.97 24.39 23.80
C THR A 284 6.42 24.25 23.37
N SER A 285 6.68 23.65 22.21
CA SER A 285 8.00 23.11 21.87
C SER A 285 8.54 23.57 20.52
N ASN A 286 7.68 24.05 19.60
CA ASN A 286 8.11 24.47 18.26
C ASN A 286 7.87 25.95 18.01
N THR A 287 8.94 26.74 18.10
CA THR A 287 8.92 28.20 17.88
C THR A 287 9.38 28.62 16.47
N ASN A 288 9.46 27.70 15.51
CA ASN A 288 9.99 28.01 14.18
C ASN A 288 9.13 27.51 13.03
N LEU A 289 8.11 26.68 13.29
CA LEU A 289 7.20 26.22 12.25
C LEU A 289 6.52 27.43 11.58
N ARG A 290 6.71 27.54 10.26
CA ARG A 290 6.20 28.60 9.38
C ARG A 290 5.09 28.10 8.49
N VAL A 291 5.13 26.84 8.06
CA VAL A 291 4.16 26.25 7.15
C VAL A 291 3.65 24.94 7.71
N LEU A 292 2.34 24.76 7.76
CA LEU A 292 1.69 23.55 8.20
C LEU A 292 0.65 23.11 7.18
N TYR A 293 0.77 21.88 6.68
CA TYR A 293 -0.21 21.23 5.83
C TYR A 293 -0.91 20.11 6.60
N LEU A 294 -2.23 20.22 6.71
CA LEU A 294 -3.13 19.33 7.45
C LEU A 294 -4.43 19.07 6.65
N GLY A 295 -4.34 19.09 5.33
CA GLY A 295 -5.47 18.81 4.45
C GLY A 295 -5.84 17.33 4.33
N SER A 296 -7.09 17.07 3.94
CA SER A 296 -7.61 15.74 3.58
C SER A 296 -7.51 14.71 4.72
N HIS A 297 -7.86 15.11 5.95
CA HIS A 297 -7.81 14.27 7.14
C HIS A 297 -9.18 13.86 7.70
N GLY A 298 -10.24 14.55 7.29
CA GLY A 298 -11.56 14.42 7.92
C GLY A 298 -11.62 15.04 9.32
N ILE A 299 -10.77 16.04 9.60
CA ILE A 299 -10.77 16.77 10.87
C ILE A 299 -12.07 17.54 11.04
N THR A 300 -12.65 17.52 12.23
CA THR A 300 -13.93 18.16 12.53
C THR A 300 -13.76 19.53 13.19
N TYR A 301 -14.87 20.17 13.58
CA TYR A 301 -14.83 21.42 14.35
C TYR A 301 -14.04 21.29 15.66
N GLU A 302 -13.95 20.09 16.27
CA GLU A 302 -13.17 19.85 17.48
C GLU A 302 -11.66 20.02 17.23
N GLY A 303 -11.14 19.45 16.14
CA GLY A 303 -9.76 19.68 15.73
C GLY A 303 -9.52 21.13 15.31
N ALA A 304 -10.48 21.76 14.62
CA ALA A 304 -10.43 23.17 14.25
C ALA A 304 -10.32 24.08 15.48
N TYR A 305 -11.09 23.80 16.53
CA TYR A 305 -11.05 24.51 17.81
C TYR A 305 -9.65 24.48 18.43
N ARG A 306 -9.01 23.30 18.45
CA ARG A 306 -7.67 23.13 19.03
C ARG A 306 -6.62 23.93 18.27
N LEU A 307 -6.69 23.94 16.94
CA LEU A 307 -5.84 24.79 16.11
C LEU A 307 -6.13 26.28 16.33
N ALA A 308 -7.39 26.67 16.43
CA ALA A 308 -7.80 28.04 16.70
C ALA A 308 -7.18 28.55 18.03
N GLU A 309 -7.23 27.75 19.10
CA GLU A 309 -6.59 28.10 20.38
C GLU A 309 -5.06 28.24 20.26
N MET A 310 -4.40 27.34 19.52
CA MET A 310 -2.97 27.44 19.26
C MET A 310 -2.63 28.71 18.47
N LEU A 311 -3.40 29.05 17.42
CA LEU A 311 -3.18 30.21 16.57
C LEU A 311 -3.20 31.53 17.35
N LYS A 312 -4.08 31.66 18.36
CA LYS A 312 -4.15 32.87 19.23
C LYS A 312 -2.81 33.19 19.90
N THR A 313 -2.04 32.17 20.27
CA THR A 313 -0.78 32.32 21.00
C THR A 313 0.45 32.14 20.12
N ASN A 314 0.31 31.47 18.98
CA ASN A 314 1.39 31.26 18.04
C ASN A 314 1.83 32.58 17.37
N ARG A 315 3.14 32.74 17.15
CA ARG A 315 3.74 33.93 16.50
C ARG A 315 4.62 33.57 15.31
N THR A 316 4.65 32.30 14.93
CA THR A 316 5.68 31.75 14.04
C THR A 316 5.08 31.24 12.74
N LEU A 317 3.91 30.59 12.83
CA LEU A 317 3.19 30.02 11.72
C LEU A 317 2.69 31.12 10.79
N ASN A 318 3.07 31.00 9.53
CA ASN A 318 2.80 31.95 8.46
C ASN A 318 1.79 31.43 7.44
N ARG A 319 1.81 30.13 7.16
CA ARG A 319 0.90 29.49 6.21
C ARG A 319 0.29 28.24 6.83
N LEU A 320 -1.03 28.13 6.76
CA LEU A 320 -1.79 26.96 7.21
C LEU A 320 -2.65 26.45 6.06
N TYR A 321 -2.41 25.22 5.62
CA TYR A 321 -3.22 24.53 4.63
C TYR A 321 -4.06 23.49 5.36
N PHE A 322 -5.38 23.69 5.37
CA PHE A 322 -6.33 22.92 6.15
C PHE A 322 -7.55 22.50 5.30
N PHE A 323 -7.33 22.38 4.00
CA PHE A 323 -8.31 22.04 2.97
C PHE A 323 -8.88 20.61 3.11
N GLU A 324 -10.03 20.35 2.50
CA GLU A 324 -10.67 19.02 2.46
C GLU A 324 -10.86 18.36 3.84
N ASN A 325 -11.29 19.15 4.84
CA ASN A 325 -11.65 18.67 6.17
C ASN A 325 -13.15 18.87 6.49
N ASN A 326 -13.66 18.20 7.52
CA ASN A 326 -15.09 18.23 7.86
C ASN A 326 -15.42 19.28 8.94
N LEU A 327 -15.01 20.53 8.70
CA LEU A 327 -14.97 21.56 9.73
C LEU A 327 -16.37 22.03 10.17
N GLY A 328 -17.33 22.06 9.24
CA GLY A 328 -18.65 22.68 9.44
C GLY A 328 -18.55 24.18 9.70
N ASP A 329 -19.71 24.84 9.75
CA ASP A 329 -19.80 26.29 9.94
C ASP A 329 -19.20 26.72 11.28
N HIS A 330 -19.41 25.90 12.30
CA HIS A 330 -18.86 26.13 13.63
C HIS A 330 -17.33 26.12 13.64
N GLY A 331 -16.69 25.16 12.95
CA GLY A 331 -15.24 25.08 12.85
C GLY A 331 -14.64 26.27 12.12
N ILE A 332 -15.28 26.73 11.04
CA ILE A 332 -14.87 27.93 10.29
C ILE A 332 -14.99 29.18 11.16
N GLN A 333 -16.08 29.32 11.91
CA GLN A 333 -16.29 30.46 12.80
C GLN A 333 -15.21 30.54 13.90
N LEU A 334 -14.84 29.41 14.49
CA LEU A 334 -13.80 29.34 15.52
C LEU A 334 -12.42 29.76 14.97
N LEU A 335 -12.06 29.30 13.77
CA LEU A 335 -10.83 29.70 13.09
C LEU A 335 -10.85 31.21 12.77
N ALA A 336 -11.96 31.73 12.25
CA ALA A 336 -12.10 33.15 11.96
C ALA A 336 -11.96 34.03 13.22
N GLN A 337 -12.54 33.61 14.34
CA GLN A 337 -12.40 34.32 15.62
C GLN A 337 -10.96 34.29 16.14
N ALA A 338 -10.25 33.18 16.00
CA ALA A 338 -8.84 33.09 16.38
C ALA A 338 -7.94 33.99 15.53
N LEU A 339 -8.22 34.10 14.22
CA LEU A 339 -7.49 34.98 13.32
C LEU A 339 -7.63 36.47 13.69
N ALA A 340 -8.79 36.89 14.22
CA ALA A 340 -8.99 38.24 14.72
C ALA A 340 -8.05 38.60 15.91
N HIS A 341 -7.54 37.58 16.62
CA HIS A 341 -6.62 37.73 17.74
C HIS A 341 -5.17 37.38 17.38
N CYS A 342 -4.90 36.93 16.15
CA CYS A 342 -3.56 36.63 15.68
C CYS A 342 -2.80 37.92 15.35
N ASP A 343 -1.60 38.08 15.92
CA ASP A 343 -0.76 39.27 15.73
C ASP A 343 0.04 39.23 14.41
N ARG A 344 -0.68 39.10 13.28
CA ARG A 344 -0.19 39.16 11.89
C ARG A 344 0.86 38.12 11.45
N SER A 345 1.16 37.10 12.25
CA SER A 345 2.12 36.05 11.84
C SER A 345 1.61 35.21 10.67
N LEU A 346 0.31 34.87 10.66
CA LEU A 346 -0.33 34.09 9.61
C LEU A 346 -0.75 34.97 8.43
N SER A 347 -0.16 34.77 7.25
CA SER A 347 -0.48 35.52 6.02
C SER A 347 -1.30 34.72 5.02
N HIS A 348 -1.41 33.39 5.20
CA HIS A 348 -2.19 32.54 4.30
C HIS A 348 -2.86 31.41 5.08
N MET A 349 -4.15 31.22 4.84
CA MET A 349 -4.92 30.07 5.30
C MET A 349 -5.74 29.52 4.14
N ASP A 350 -5.55 28.25 3.80
CA ASP A 350 -6.32 27.55 2.78
C ASP A 350 -7.32 26.60 3.44
N LEU A 351 -8.61 26.84 3.21
CA LEU A 351 -9.74 26.04 3.73
C LEU A 351 -10.56 25.40 2.61
N ASN A 352 -10.07 25.40 1.36
CA ASN A 352 -10.81 24.91 0.20
C ASN A 352 -11.33 23.48 0.40
N GLY A 353 -12.52 23.18 -0.11
CA GLY A 353 -13.09 21.84 0.01
C GLY A 353 -13.44 21.40 1.44
N SER A 354 -13.32 22.28 2.44
CA SER A 354 -13.87 22.01 3.76
C SER A 354 -15.40 22.07 3.71
N THR A 355 -16.08 21.04 4.21
CA THR A 355 -17.54 21.00 4.21
C THR A 355 -18.10 22.08 5.14
N LEU A 356 -19.02 22.88 4.60
CA LEU A 356 -19.94 23.71 5.38
C LEU A 356 -21.16 22.87 5.74
N GLU A 357 -21.78 23.12 6.88
CA GLU A 357 -23.04 22.46 7.17
C GLU A 357 -24.08 23.00 6.16
N SER A 358 -24.75 22.12 5.43
CA SER A 358 -25.83 22.55 4.54
C SER A 358 -27.04 22.89 5.40
N ASP A 359 -27.40 24.18 5.45
CA ASP A 359 -28.72 24.62 5.89
C ASP A 359 -29.85 24.01 5.04
#